data_AF-A0A0L8KZW1-F1
#
_entry.id   AF-A0A0L8KZW1-F1
#
_cell.length_a   1.000
_cell.length_b   1.000
_cell.length_c   1.000
_cell.angle_alpha   90.00
_cell.angle_beta   90.00
_cell.angle_gamma   90.00
#
_symmetry.space_group_name_H-M   'P 1'
#
loop_
_entity.id
_entity.type
_entity.pdbx_description
1 polymer ?
#
loop_
_entity_poly.entity_id
_entity_poly.type
_entity_poly.pdbx_seq_one_letter_code
_entity_poly.pdbx_strand_id
1 'polypeptide(L)'
;MAAIRVPQSGPGRPRTRPDTVLADRAYSSRAIRSHLRRRGIRAVIPQPSDQIGHRLRRGRDGGRPPAFDAEVYKQRNAVERCINRLKQWRGLAMRTDKLAIAYQAALHLAAILIWARR
;
A
#
# COMPACT_ATOMS: atom_id res chain seq x y z
N MET A 1 -0.48 6.06 10.34
CA MET A 1 0.87 6.23 9.72
C MET A 1 2.00 6.49 10.73
N ALA A 2 1.72 6.62 12.04
CA ALA A 2 2.77 6.88 13.04
C ALA A 2 3.82 5.76 13.16
N ALA A 3 3.54 4.54 12.69
CA ALA A 3 4.48 3.42 12.65
C ALA A 3 5.35 3.40 11.38
N ILE A 4 5.03 4.17 10.34
CA ILE A 4 5.85 4.20 9.12
C ILE A 4 7.13 4.99 9.43
N ARG A 5 8.28 4.41 9.05
CA ARG A 5 9.61 5.01 9.16
C ARG A 5 10.24 4.99 7.78
N VAL A 6 10.50 6.17 7.24
CA VAL A 6 11.22 6.35 5.98
C VAL A 6 12.65 6.75 6.34
N PRO A 7 13.65 5.91 6.05
CA PRO A 7 15.04 6.21 6.34
C PRO A 7 15.49 7.45 5.56
N GLN A 8 16.39 8.22 6.16
CA GLN A 8 17.02 9.38 5.54
C GLN A 8 18.47 9.03 5.23
N SER A 9 19.02 9.56 4.14
CA SER A 9 20.42 9.33 3.75
C SER A 9 21.44 10.03 4.66
N GLY A 10 20.99 10.90 5.57
CA GLY A 10 21.84 11.64 6.51
C GLY A 10 21.44 11.42 7.97
N PRO A 11 22.20 12.00 8.92
CA PRO A 11 21.89 11.89 10.34
C PRO A 11 20.54 12.53 10.65
N GLY A 12 19.72 11.88 11.48
CA GLY A 12 18.42 12.40 11.90
C GLY A 12 17.36 11.34 12.16
N ARG A 13 16.22 11.79 12.72
CA ARG A 13 15.07 10.92 13.00
C ARG A 13 14.37 10.53 11.69
N PRO A 14 14.08 9.23 11.46
CA PRO A 14 13.35 8.80 10.27
C PRO A 14 12.04 9.56 10.09
N ARG A 15 11.74 9.94 8.84
CA ARG A 15 10.49 10.62 8.52
C ARG A 15 9.31 9.67 8.66
N THR A 16 8.15 10.24 9.02
CA THR A 16 6.87 9.51 9.05
C THR A 16 5.98 9.82 7.83
N ARG A 17 6.49 10.65 6.91
CA ARG A 17 5.83 11.05 5.67
C ARG A 17 6.60 10.53 4.46
N PRO A 18 6.08 9.50 3.76
CA PRO A 18 6.60 9.09 2.46
C PRO A 18 6.25 10.14 1.39
N ASP A 19 7.03 10.20 0.32
CA ASP A 19 6.77 11.14 -0.77
C ASP A 19 5.65 10.64 -1.69
N THR A 20 5.58 9.31 -1.90
CA THR A 20 4.54 8.66 -2.70
C THR A 20 3.97 7.43 -1.99
N VAL A 21 2.67 7.20 -2.14
CA VAL A 21 1.97 5.98 -1.72
C VAL A 21 1.36 5.31 -2.94
N LEU A 22 1.72 4.03 -3.12
CA LEU A 22 1.11 3.12 -4.07
C LEU A 22 0.13 2.24 -3.31
N ALA A 23 -1.10 2.11 -3.80
CA ALA A 23 -2.09 1.25 -3.16
C ALA A 23 -3.07 0.69 -4.17
N ASP A 24 -3.75 -0.37 -3.76
CA ASP A 24 -4.75 -1.05 -4.58
C ASP A 24 -5.96 -0.15 -4.84
N ARG A 25 -6.68 -0.48 -5.91
CA ARG A 25 -7.93 0.16 -6.33
C ARG A 25 -8.96 0.29 -5.19
N ALA A 26 -8.99 -0.66 -4.25
CA ALA A 26 -9.88 -0.63 -3.09
C ALA A 26 -9.62 0.56 -2.15
N TYR A 27 -8.39 1.11 -2.16
CA TYR A 27 -7.99 2.27 -1.36
C TYR A 27 -8.23 3.62 -2.07
N SER A 28 -9.07 3.64 -3.09
CA SER A 28 -9.37 4.83 -3.91
C SER A 28 -10.29 5.86 -3.23
N SER A 29 -10.78 5.58 -2.02
CA SER A 29 -11.81 6.37 -1.35
C SER A 29 -11.44 7.85 -1.18
N ARG A 30 -12.46 8.72 -1.17
CA ARG A 30 -12.28 10.17 -0.99
C ARG A 30 -11.60 10.49 0.34
N ALA A 31 -11.90 9.75 1.40
CA ALA A 31 -11.29 9.91 2.72
C ALA A 31 -9.78 9.64 2.68
N ILE A 32 -9.36 8.54 2.07
CA ILE A 32 -7.94 8.18 1.93
C ILE A 32 -7.20 9.23 1.10
N ARG A 33 -7.75 9.60 -0.07
CA ARG A 33 -7.12 10.62 -0.93
C ARG A 33 -7.03 11.98 -0.25
N SER A 34 -8.06 12.38 0.50
CA SER A 34 -8.06 13.66 1.23
C SER A 34 -7.04 13.64 2.37
N HIS A 35 -6.88 12.51 3.06
CA HIS A 35 -5.84 12.35 4.08
C HIS A 35 -4.44 12.46 3.47
N LEU A 36 -4.16 11.77 2.36
CA LEU A 36 -2.87 11.83 1.67
C LEU A 36 -2.57 13.26 1.16
N ARG A 37 -3.56 13.92 0.57
CA ARG A 37 -3.42 15.31 0.10
C ARG A 37 -3.12 16.29 1.23
N ARG A 38 -3.84 16.20 2.37
CA ARG A 38 -3.59 17.04 3.55
C ARG A 38 -2.17 16.88 4.08
N ARG A 39 -1.57 15.70 3.92
CA ARG A 39 -0.19 15.43 4.33
C ARG A 39 0.86 15.76 3.27
N GLY A 40 0.46 16.16 2.06
CA GLY A 40 1.38 16.40 0.94
C GLY A 40 2.01 15.12 0.38
N ILE A 41 1.29 13.99 0.43
CA ILE A 41 1.76 12.70 -0.07
C ILE A 41 1.14 12.43 -1.44
N ARG A 42 1.96 12.12 -2.46
CA ARG A 42 1.48 11.76 -3.79
C ARG A 42 0.77 10.40 -3.74
N ALA A 43 -0.44 10.32 -4.26
CA ALA A 43 -1.23 9.09 -4.27
C ALA A 43 -1.26 8.47 -5.67
N VAL A 44 -0.60 7.32 -5.86
CA VAL A 44 -0.65 6.52 -7.08
C VAL A 44 -1.58 5.33 -6.82
N ILE A 45 -2.87 5.63 -6.88
CA ILE A 45 -3.95 4.68 -6.61
C ILE A 45 -4.88 4.69 -7.82
N PRO A 46 -5.16 3.56 -8.48
CA PRO A 46 -6.08 3.52 -9.59
C PRO A 46 -7.51 3.78 -9.13
N GLN A 47 -8.37 4.23 -10.04
CA GLN A 47 -9.78 4.40 -9.75
C GLN A 47 -10.59 3.18 -10.18
N PRO A 48 -11.57 2.75 -9.36
CA PRO A 48 -12.63 1.85 -9.78
C PRO A 48 -13.45 2.41 -10.95
N SER A 49 -13.88 1.53 -11.86
CA SER A 49 -14.63 1.90 -13.06
C SER A 49 -15.98 2.55 -12.73
N ASP A 50 -16.64 2.10 -11.68
CA ASP A 50 -17.87 2.67 -11.14
C ASP A 50 -17.66 4.10 -10.61
N GLN A 51 -16.55 4.37 -9.91
CA GLN A 51 -16.21 5.72 -9.47
C GLN A 51 -15.94 6.66 -10.65
N ILE A 52 -15.29 6.15 -11.70
CA ILE A 52 -15.08 6.91 -12.95
C ILE A 52 -16.44 7.21 -13.59
N GLY A 53 -17.32 6.21 -13.73
CA GLY A 53 -18.65 6.37 -14.30
C GLY A 53 -19.53 7.35 -13.50
N HIS A 54 -19.54 7.24 -12.17
CA HIS A 54 -20.28 8.16 -11.30
C HIS A 54 -19.76 9.59 -11.40
N ARG A 55 -18.45 9.79 -11.52
CA ARG A 55 -17.88 11.12 -11.78
C ARG A 55 -18.37 11.67 -13.12
N LEU A 56 -18.28 10.88 -14.18
CA LEU A 56 -18.69 11.30 -15.53
C LEU A 56 -20.19 11.65 -15.59
N ARG A 57 -21.05 10.84 -14.94
CA ARG A 57 -22.49 11.13 -14.83
C ARG A 57 -22.82 12.44 -14.15
N ARG A 58 -21.97 12.90 -13.22
CA ARG A 58 -22.13 14.22 -12.56
C ARG A 58 -21.62 15.39 -13.39
N GLY A 59 -21.07 15.17 -14.58
CA GLY A 59 -20.59 16.22 -15.47
C GLY A 59 -19.63 17.20 -14.77
N ARG A 60 -19.94 18.50 -14.83
CA ARG A 60 -19.15 19.56 -14.19
C ARG A 60 -19.00 19.39 -12.68
N ASP A 61 -20.02 18.85 -12.00
CA ASP A 61 -20.03 18.64 -10.55
C ASP A 61 -19.26 17.37 -10.14
N GLY A 62 -18.82 16.59 -11.15
CA GLY A 62 -17.96 15.42 -10.99
C GLY A 62 -16.58 15.76 -10.43
N GLY A 63 -16.07 16.94 -10.75
CA GLY A 63 -14.72 17.39 -10.39
C GLY A 63 -13.60 16.72 -11.20
N ARG A 64 -12.36 17.13 -10.94
CA ARG A 64 -11.19 16.67 -11.69
C ARG A 64 -10.85 15.20 -11.41
N PRO A 65 -10.52 14.38 -12.44
CA PRO A 65 -9.98 13.04 -12.23
C PRO A 65 -8.68 13.06 -11.39
N PRO A 66 -8.55 12.18 -10.38
CA PRO A 66 -7.28 11.97 -9.72
C PRO A 66 -6.15 11.58 -10.68
N ALA A 67 -4.97 12.17 -10.49
CA ALA A 67 -3.77 11.78 -11.22
C ALA A 67 -3.39 10.33 -10.91
N PHE A 68 -2.98 9.60 -11.94
CA PHE A 68 -2.51 8.22 -11.85
C PHE A 68 -1.29 8.05 -12.76
N ASP A 69 -0.26 7.39 -12.24
CA ASP A 69 1.02 7.16 -12.93
C ASP A 69 1.21 5.66 -13.06
N ALA A 70 1.04 5.15 -14.29
CA ALA A 70 1.06 3.72 -14.56
C ALA A 70 2.46 3.11 -14.38
N GLU A 71 3.52 3.85 -14.71
CA GLU A 71 4.90 3.37 -14.59
C GLU A 71 5.31 3.24 -13.14
N VAL A 72 4.99 4.25 -12.31
CA VAL A 72 5.21 4.15 -10.87
C VAL A 72 4.38 3.01 -10.30
N TYR A 73 3.13 2.84 -10.73
CA TYR A 73 2.25 1.79 -10.24
C TYR A 73 2.80 0.36 -10.45
N LYS A 74 3.57 0.11 -11.52
CA LYS A 74 4.23 -1.19 -11.77
C LYS A 74 5.17 -1.61 -10.62
N GLN A 75 5.70 -0.67 -9.84
CA GLN A 75 6.58 -0.97 -8.71
C GLN A 75 5.86 -1.79 -7.60
N ARG A 76 4.51 -1.81 -7.59
CA ARG A 76 3.72 -2.67 -6.69
C ARG A 76 4.05 -4.17 -6.86
N ASN A 77 4.51 -4.60 -8.03
CA ASN A 77 4.93 -5.99 -8.30
C ASN A 77 6.00 -6.50 -7.30
N ALA A 78 6.85 -5.63 -6.76
CA ALA A 78 7.81 -6.02 -5.73
C ALA A 78 7.10 -6.52 -4.45
N VAL A 79 6.05 -5.80 -4.03
CA VAL A 79 5.22 -6.15 -2.87
C VAL A 79 4.40 -7.40 -3.16
N GLU A 80 3.80 -7.51 -4.35
CA GLU A 80 3.00 -8.68 -4.74
C GLU A 80 3.84 -9.96 -4.74
N ARG A 81 5.04 -9.92 -5.31
CA ARG A 81 5.97 -11.07 -5.28
C ARG A 81 6.37 -11.45 -3.86
N CYS A 82 6.58 -10.47 -2.98
CA CYS A 82 6.86 -10.72 -1.57
C CYS A 82 5.69 -11.44 -0.88
N ILE A 83 4.46 -10.93 -1.04
CA ILE A 83 3.24 -11.53 -0.49
C ILE A 83 3.03 -12.94 -1.06
N ASN A 84 3.26 -13.15 -2.35
CA ASN A 84 3.11 -14.47 -2.98
C ASN A 84 4.10 -15.50 -2.42
N ARG A 85 5.32 -15.09 -2.08
CA ARG A 85 6.29 -15.95 -1.39
C ARG A 85 5.84 -16.30 0.03
N LEU A 86 5.34 -15.31 0.78
CA LEU A 86 4.78 -15.55 2.11
C LEU A 86 3.58 -16.49 2.07
N LYS A 87 2.75 -16.39 1.02
CA LYS A 87 1.59 -17.27 0.82
C LYS A 87 1.93 -18.73 0.49
N GLN A 88 3.18 -19.06 0.19
CA GLN A 88 3.60 -20.47 0.11
C GLN A 88 3.49 -21.18 1.46
N TRP A 89 3.50 -20.41 2.55
CA TRP A 89 3.31 -20.91 3.91
C TRP A 89 1.82 -20.94 4.22
N ARG A 90 1.21 -22.14 4.21
CA ARG A 90 -0.24 -22.34 4.34
C ARG A 90 -0.83 -21.67 5.58
N GLY A 91 -0.14 -21.71 6.73
CA GLY A 91 -0.60 -21.04 7.96
C GLY A 91 -0.71 -19.52 7.82
N LEU A 92 0.26 -18.90 7.15
CA LEU A 92 0.24 -17.46 6.87
C LEU A 92 -0.80 -17.08 5.83
N ALA A 93 -0.95 -17.89 4.77
CA ALA A 93 -1.92 -17.66 3.71
C ALA A 93 -3.36 -17.71 4.20
N MET A 94 -3.67 -18.73 5.02
CA MET A 94 -5.00 -18.93 5.59
C MET A 94 -5.27 -18.08 6.83
N ARG A 95 -4.22 -17.52 7.45
CA ARG A 95 -4.30 -16.75 8.70
C ARG A 95 -5.03 -17.53 9.79
N THR A 96 -4.58 -18.75 10.05
CA THR A 96 -5.20 -19.67 11.01
C THR A 96 -4.81 -19.40 12.47
N ASP A 97 -3.78 -18.59 12.70
CA ASP A 97 -3.32 -18.24 14.04
C ASP A 97 -4.37 -17.42 14.80
N LYS A 98 -4.78 -17.91 15.97
CA LYS A 98 -5.77 -17.21 16.83
C LYS A 98 -5.18 -15.95 17.49
N LEU A 99 -3.90 -15.97 17.81
CA LEU A 99 -3.21 -14.88 18.49
C LEU A 99 -2.42 -14.03 17.50
N ALA A 100 -2.59 -12.70 17.59
CA ALA A 100 -1.85 -11.76 16.75
C ALA A 100 -0.32 -11.91 16.90
N ILE A 101 0.16 -12.21 18.11
CA ILE A 101 1.59 -12.42 18.40
C ILE A 101 2.11 -13.67 17.68
N ALA A 102 1.35 -14.77 17.68
CA ALA A 102 1.74 -16.00 16.99
C ALA A 102 1.83 -15.78 15.47
N TYR A 103 0.82 -15.11 14.90
CA TYR A 103 0.84 -14.73 13.49
C TYR A 103 2.05 -13.84 13.13
N GLN A 104 2.35 -12.85 13.97
CA GLN A 104 3.50 -11.96 13.77
C GLN A 104 4.83 -12.71 13.88
N ALA A 105 4.96 -13.64 14.83
CA ALA A 105 6.15 -14.48 14.97
C ALA A 105 6.35 -15.37 13.73
N ALA A 106 5.27 -15.97 13.21
CA ALA A 106 5.31 -16.76 11.98
C ALA A 106 5.71 -15.92 10.76
N LEU A 107 5.22 -14.67 10.65
CA LEU A 107 5.63 -13.73 9.60
C LEU A 107 7.13 -13.42 9.68
N HIS A 108 7.65 -13.15 10.88
CA HIS A 108 9.08 -12.88 11.09
C HIS A 108 9.93 -14.08 10.71
N LEU A 109 9.55 -15.28 11.16
CA LEU A 109 10.26 -16.52 10.85
C LEU A 109 10.30 -16.77 9.34
N ALA A 110 9.15 -16.65 8.65
CA ALA A 110 9.09 -16.81 7.20
C ALA A 110 9.97 -15.76 6.47
N ALA A 111 9.97 -14.50 6.92
CA ALA A 111 10.81 -13.46 6.35
C ALA A 111 12.31 -13.77 6.52
N ILE A 112 12.73 -14.22 7.71
CA ILE A 112 14.13 -14.62 7.99
C ILE A 112 14.55 -15.77 7.07
N LEU A 113 13.72 -16.80 6.94
CA LEU A 113 14.02 -17.96 6.10
C LEU A 113 14.04 -17.63 4.60
N ILE A 114 13.20 -16.69 4.14
CA ILE A 114 13.25 -16.18 2.76
C ILE A 114 14.54 -15.39 2.53
N TRP A 115 14.98 -14.62 3.52
CA TRP A 115 16.22 -13.85 3.45
C TRP A 115 17.45 -14.74 3.45
N ALA A 116 17.51 -15.75 4.34
CA ALA A 116 18.67 -16.63 4.49
C ALA A 116 18.86 -17.64 3.33
N ARG A 117 17.82 -17.85 2.50
CA ARG A 117 17.92 -18.67 1.28
C ARG A 117 18.49 -17.92 0.07
N ARG A 118 18.76 -16.63 0.20
CA ARG A 118 19.49 -15.83 -0.79
C ARG A 118 20.97 -15.90 -0.54
#